data_AF-A0A0U3GM61-F1
#
_entry.id   AF-A0A0U3GM61-F1
#
_cell.length_a   1.000
_cell.length_b   1.000
_cell.length_c   1.000
_cell.angle_alpha   90.00
_cell.angle_beta   90.00
_cell.angle_gamma   90.00
#
_symmetry.space_group_name_H-M   'P 1'
#
loop_
_entity.id
_entity.type
_entity.pdbx_description
1 polymer ?
#
loop_
_entity_poly.entity_id
_entity_poly.type
_entity_poly.pdbx_seq_one_letter_code
_entity_poly.pdbx_strand_id
1 'polypeptide(L)'
;MPTGTARKKRSIAPAALLVLGVGAGIGSWQLRLGSLQHPEPGLWPFAISLLVAFSALILLIRPGDDPVEQWTRKSWSIGAGIGILAAFILLFGAVGFLLPAALTLGVWLRVFGGESWRSTLVLAIAGPAVLYVIFNNLLGVPLPDDVLLRAFS
;
A
#
# COMPACT_ATOMS: atom_id res chain seq x y z
N MET A 1 34.18 -2.70 -20.67
CA MET A 1 33.26 -1.55 -20.79
C MET A 1 31.88 -2.05 -21.18
N PRO A 2 30.82 -1.80 -20.38
CA PRO A 2 29.46 -2.18 -20.78
C PRO A 2 29.02 -1.35 -22.01
N THR A 3 28.40 -2.01 -22.99
CA THR A 3 27.91 -1.39 -24.22
C THR A 3 26.82 -0.35 -23.92
N GLY A 4 26.75 0.75 -24.68
CA GLY A 4 25.83 1.87 -24.40
C GLY A 4 24.34 1.49 -24.29
N THR A 5 23.93 0.39 -24.92
CA THR A 5 22.58 -0.19 -24.82
C THR A 5 22.28 -0.82 -23.46
N ALA A 6 23.27 -1.44 -22.81
CA ALA A 6 23.12 -2.03 -21.48
C ALA A 6 22.99 -0.94 -20.40
N ARG A 7 23.72 0.17 -20.53
CA ARG A 7 23.59 1.34 -19.66
C ARG A 7 22.20 2.00 -19.78
N LYS A 8 21.68 2.14 -21.01
CA LYS A 8 20.35 2.73 -21.27
C LYS A 8 19.20 1.89 -20.72
N LYS A 9 19.33 0.56 -20.72
CA LYS A 9 18.33 -0.33 -20.08
C LYS A 9 18.33 -0.23 -18.55
N ARG A 10 19.50 -0.03 -17.94
CA ARG A 10 19.65 0.09 -16.48
C ARG A 10 19.07 1.38 -15.90
N SER A 11 18.97 2.45 -16.69
CA SER A 11 18.39 3.72 -16.23
C SER A 11 16.86 3.76 -16.25
N ILE A 12 16.19 2.80 -16.88
CA ILE A 12 14.71 2.82 -17.05
C ILE A 12 14.00 2.70 -15.71
N ALA A 13 14.39 1.73 -14.87
CA ALA A 13 13.74 1.52 -13.58
C ALA A 13 13.94 2.71 -12.61
N PRO A 14 15.16 3.23 -12.41
CA PRO A 14 15.35 4.47 -11.64
C PRO A 14 14.59 5.67 -12.23
N ALA A 15 14.56 5.83 -13.56
CA ALA A 15 13.79 6.92 -14.16
C ALA A 15 12.28 6.78 -13.89
N ALA A 16 11.74 5.56 -14.00
CA ALA A 16 10.34 5.29 -13.66
C ALA A 16 10.06 5.55 -12.17
N LEU A 17 10.95 5.10 -11.27
CA LEU A 17 10.85 5.37 -9.84
C LEU A 17 10.94 6.85 -9.51
N LEU A 18 11.77 7.61 -10.23
CA LEU A 18 11.87 9.06 -10.07
C LEU A 18 10.54 9.73 -10.47
N VAL A 19 9.98 9.37 -11.62
CA VAL A 19 8.67 9.88 -12.06
C VAL A 19 7.57 9.52 -11.06
N LEU A 20 7.54 8.28 -10.58
CA LEU A 20 6.58 7.82 -9.58
C LEU A 20 6.75 8.56 -8.24
N GLY A 21 7.98 8.73 -7.77
CA GLY A 21 8.28 9.46 -6.53
C GLY A 21 7.90 10.93 -6.63
N VAL A 22 8.22 11.60 -7.74
CA VAL A 22 7.81 13.00 -7.98
C VAL A 22 6.29 13.11 -8.07
N GLY A 23 5.64 12.24 -8.85
CA GLY A 23 4.18 12.22 -9.01
C GLY A 23 3.45 11.97 -7.69
N ALA A 24 3.90 10.98 -6.92
CA ALA A 24 3.37 10.69 -5.59
C ALA A 24 3.63 11.84 -4.61
N GLY A 25 4.78 12.51 -4.69
CA GLY A 25 5.07 13.71 -3.89
C GLY A 25 4.12 14.86 -4.19
N ILE A 26 3.83 15.12 -5.47
CA ILE A 26 2.85 16.11 -5.89
C ILE A 26 1.45 15.74 -5.38
N GLY A 27 1.03 14.49 -5.52
CA GLY A 27 -0.27 14.01 -5.01
C GLY A 27 -0.38 14.12 -3.50
N SER A 28 0.71 13.82 -2.78
CA SER A 28 0.80 13.95 -1.32
C SER A 28 0.66 15.40 -0.86
N TRP A 29 1.18 16.35 -1.64
CA TRP A 29 1.03 17.78 -1.35
C TRP A 29 -0.44 18.22 -1.39
N GLN A 30 -1.24 17.64 -2.29
CA GLN A 30 -2.68 17.91 -2.39
C GLN A 30 -3.47 17.39 -1.18
N LEU A 31 -2.95 16.35 -0.50
CA LEU A 31 -3.52 15.80 0.74
C LEU A 31 -3.18 16.62 1.99
N ARG A 32 -2.44 17.74 1.81
CA ARG A 32 -1.90 18.62 2.84
C ARG A 32 -0.90 17.92 3.78
N LEU A 33 0.21 18.58 4.03
CA LEU A 33 1.28 18.02 4.86
C LEU A 33 1.08 18.29 6.35
N GLY A 34 0.35 19.34 6.73
CA GLY A 34 0.27 19.76 8.12
C GLY A 34 1.65 20.16 8.67
N SER A 35 1.94 19.75 9.90
CA SER A 35 3.22 20.02 10.58
C SER A 35 3.79 18.74 11.19
N LEU A 36 5.06 18.76 11.61
CA LEU A 36 5.68 17.62 12.31
C LEU A 36 5.00 17.29 13.65
N GLN A 37 4.36 18.27 14.27
CA GLN A 37 3.64 18.10 15.54
C GLN A 37 2.18 17.68 15.32
N HIS A 38 1.60 18.05 14.18
CA HIS A 38 0.24 17.72 13.77
C HIS A 38 0.27 17.27 12.30
N PRO A 39 0.70 16.03 12.04
CA PRO A 39 0.84 15.54 10.67
C PRO A 39 -0.54 15.39 10.02
N GLU A 40 -0.70 15.94 8.82
CA GLU A 40 -1.87 15.70 7.98
C GLU A 40 -1.63 14.49 7.04
N PRO A 41 -2.67 13.94 6.38
CA PRO A 41 -2.55 12.70 5.60
C PRO A 41 -1.47 12.71 4.51
N GLY A 42 -1.07 13.89 4.02
CA GLY A 42 -0.03 14.04 3.01
C GLY A 42 1.41 13.92 3.52
N LEU A 43 1.69 14.11 4.82
CA LEU A 43 3.07 14.19 5.33
C LEU A 43 3.87 12.91 5.10
N TRP A 44 3.32 11.78 5.51
CA TRP A 44 4.00 10.48 5.40
C TRP A 44 4.19 10.04 3.95
N PRO A 45 3.15 10.09 3.09
CA PRO A 45 3.31 9.84 1.66
C PRO A 45 4.36 10.75 1.02
N PHE A 46 4.41 12.04 1.39
CA PHE A 46 5.39 12.98 0.86
C PHE A 46 6.82 12.63 1.28
N ALA A 47 7.05 12.28 2.55
CA ALA A 47 8.36 11.87 3.04
C ALA A 47 8.88 10.61 2.31
N ILE A 48 8.03 9.59 2.14
CA ILE A 48 8.38 8.37 1.39
C ILE A 48 8.66 8.70 -0.08
N SER A 49 7.83 9.55 -0.68
CA SER A 49 7.99 9.99 -2.07
C SER A 49 9.33 10.69 -2.31
N LEU A 50 9.76 11.55 -1.36
CA LEU A 50 11.05 12.23 -1.41
C LEU A 50 12.21 11.25 -1.31
N LEU A 51 12.13 10.28 -0.39
CA LEU A 51 13.14 9.23 -0.27
C LEU A 51 13.26 8.41 -1.56
N VAL A 52 12.13 7.98 -2.13
CA VAL A 52 12.10 7.24 -3.40
C VAL A 52 12.70 8.06 -4.54
N ALA A 53 12.30 9.32 -4.69
CA ALA A 53 12.81 10.22 -5.72
C ALA A 53 14.32 10.45 -5.56
N PHE A 54 14.79 10.66 -4.33
CA PHE A 54 16.21 10.88 -4.05
C PHE A 54 17.05 9.62 -4.32
N SER A 55 16.60 8.44 -3.86
CA SER A 55 17.26 7.17 -4.16
C SER A 55 17.31 6.91 -5.67
N ALA A 56 16.21 7.18 -6.39
CA ALA A 56 16.15 7.04 -7.83
C ALA A 56 17.11 8.00 -8.56
N LEU A 57 17.23 9.24 -8.10
CA LEU A 57 18.17 10.22 -8.63
C LEU A 57 19.62 9.76 -8.43
N ILE A 58 19.97 9.25 -7.24
CA ILE A 58 21.30 8.67 -6.98
C ILE A 58 21.59 7.52 -7.95
N LEU A 59 20.63 6.61 -8.18
CA LEU A 59 20.81 5.48 -9.08
C LEU A 59 20.95 5.88 -10.55
N LEU A 60 20.38 7.02 -10.97
CA LEU A 60 20.58 7.57 -12.31
C LEU A 60 21.99 8.14 -12.49
N ILE A 61 22.52 8.83 -11.47
CA ILE A 61 23.85 9.45 -11.50
C ILE A 61 24.95 8.38 -11.34
N ARG A 62 24.73 7.44 -10.42
CA ARG A 62 25.65 6.36 -10.07
C ARG A 62 24.94 5.00 -10.20
N PRO A 63 24.80 4.48 -11.42
CA PRO A 63 24.19 3.16 -11.63
C PRO A 63 24.99 2.08 -10.91
N GLY A 64 24.28 1.15 -10.27
CA GLY A 64 24.90 -0.05 -9.71
C GLY A 64 25.47 -0.97 -10.81
N ASP A 65 26.53 -1.69 -10.46
CA ASP A 65 27.13 -2.68 -11.34
C ASP A 65 26.49 -4.07 -11.21
N ASP A 66 25.74 -4.28 -10.12
CA ASP A 66 25.07 -5.53 -9.79
C ASP A 66 24.17 -6.04 -10.94
N PRO A 67 24.12 -7.36 -11.16
CA PRO A 67 23.19 -7.94 -12.10
C PRO A 67 21.76 -7.60 -11.69
N VAL A 68 20.93 -7.25 -12.69
CA VAL A 68 19.51 -6.96 -12.46
C VAL A 68 18.85 -8.20 -11.86
N GLU A 69 18.23 -8.02 -10.68
CA GLU A 69 17.51 -9.10 -10.01
C GLU A 69 16.37 -9.58 -10.91
N GLN A 70 16.32 -10.88 -11.17
CA GLN A 70 15.29 -11.45 -12.03
C GLN A 70 13.95 -11.46 -11.30
N TRP A 71 12.87 -11.33 -12.06
CA TRP A 71 11.53 -11.39 -11.50
C TRP A 71 11.27 -12.78 -10.92
N THR A 72 11.20 -12.89 -9.60
CA THR A 72 10.95 -14.16 -8.93
C THR A 72 9.47 -14.29 -8.56
N ARG A 73 9.09 -15.46 -8.06
CA ARG A 73 7.76 -15.69 -7.48
C ARG A 73 7.45 -14.69 -6.34
N LYS A 74 8.48 -14.22 -5.63
CA LYS A 74 8.34 -13.22 -4.55
C LYS A 74 7.95 -11.85 -5.10
N SER A 75 8.44 -11.47 -6.28
CA SER A 75 8.04 -10.23 -6.96
C SER A 75 6.55 -10.22 -7.33
N TRP A 76 6.01 -11.39 -7.72
CA TRP A 76 4.56 -11.54 -7.94
C TRP A 76 3.73 -11.40 -6.67
N SER A 77 4.25 -11.86 -5.51
CA SER A 77 3.58 -11.64 -4.23
C SER A 77 3.46 -10.15 -3.90
N ILE A 78 4.46 -9.33 -4.21
CA ILE A 78 4.40 -7.87 -4.02
C ILE A 78 3.28 -7.27 -4.88
N GLY A 79 3.24 -7.63 -6.17
CA GLY A 79 2.17 -7.18 -7.08
C GLY A 79 0.78 -7.61 -6.63
N ALA A 80 0.63 -8.84 -6.15
CA ALA A 80 -0.63 -9.35 -5.59
C ALA A 80 -1.06 -8.56 -4.34
N GLY A 81 -0.12 -8.26 -3.43
CA GLY A 81 -0.38 -7.45 -2.24
C GLY A 81 -0.88 -6.04 -2.59
N ILE A 82 -0.24 -5.38 -3.57
CA ILE A 82 -0.68 -4.07 -4.08
C ILE A 82 -2.09 -4.18 -4.68
N GLY A 83 -2.36 -5.21 -5.48
CA GLY A 83 -3.68 -5.45 -6.07
C GLY A 83 -4.77 -5.65 -5.02
N ILE A 84 -4.49 -6.40 -3.95
CA ILE A 84 -5.41 -6.62 -2.84
C ILE A 84 -5.68 -5.30 -2.10
N LEU A 85 -4.66 -4.48 -1.83
CA LEU A 85 -4.84 -3.17 -1.20
C LEU A 85 -5.65 -2.21 -2.09
N ALA A 86 -5.42 -2.21 -3.40
CA ALA A 86 -6.22 -1.42 -4.34
C ALA A 86 -7.69 -1.88 -4.34
N ALA A 87 -7.93 -3.19 -4.35
CA ALA A 87 -9.27 -3.76 -4.25
C ALA A 87 -9.94 -3.37 -2.92
N PHE A 88 -9.20 -3.39 -1.80
CA PHE A 88 -9.70 -2.92 -0.51
C PHE A 88 -10.18 -1.47 -0.59
N ILE A 89 -9.37 -0.55 -1.13
CA ILE A 89 -9.73 0.88 -1.24
C ILE A 89 -11.03 1.07 -2.04
N LEU A 90 -11.15 0.37 -3.17
CA LEU A 90 -12.32 0.45 -4.04
C LEU A 90 -13.58 -0.12 -3.36
N LEU A 91 -13.45 -1.27 -2.70
CA LEU A 91 -14.56 -1.91 -1.99
C LEU A 91 -14.94 -1.14 -0.73
N PHE A 92 -13.98 -0.53 -0.03
CA PHE A 92 -14.20 0.24 1.19
C PHE A 92 -15.20 1.39 0.95
N GLY A 93 -15.06 2.10 -0.16
CA GLY A 93 -16.02 3.14 -0.56
C GLY A 93 -17.36 2.61 -1.09
N ALA A 94 -17.40 1.37 -1.60
CA ALA A 94 -18.58 0.82 -2.26
C ALA A 94 -19.52 0.04 -1.32
N VAL A 95 -18.96 -0.76 -0.40
CA VAL A 95 -19.74 -1.69 0.43
C VAL A 95 -19.55 -1.53 1.93
N GLY A 96 -18.67 -0.63 2.38
CA GLY A 96 -18.36 -0.39 3.79
C GLY A 96 -17.00 -0.93 4.24
N PHE A 97 -16.72 -0.91 5.54
CA PHE A 97 -15.42 -1.31 6.08
C PHE A 97 -15.28 -2.81 6.35
N LEU A 98 -16.30 -3.43 6.94
CA LEU A 98 -16.19 -4.74 7.60
C LEU A 98 -15.91 -5.86 6.59
N LEU A 99 -16.66 -5.90 5.49
CA LEU A 99 -16.49 -6.95 4.47
C LEU A 99 -15.13 -6.83 3.75
N PRO A 100 -14.71 -5.66 3.23
CA PRO A 100 -13.41 -5.52 2.58
C PRO A 100 -12.25 -5.78 3.54
N ALA A 101 -12.35 -5.34 4.79
CA ALA A 101 -11.31 -5.56 5.80
C ALA A 101 -11.17 -7.05 6.13
N ALA A 102 -12.29 -7.77 6.30
CA ALA A 102 -12.27 -9.20 6.58
C ALA A 102 -11.69 -10.01 5.43
N LEU A 103 -12.10 -9.72 4.19
CA LEU A 103 -11.55 -10.38 3.01
C LEU A 103 -10.05 -10.10 2.86
N THR A 104 -9.64 -8.84 3.02
CA THR A 104 -8.24 -8.42 2.89
C THR A 104 -7.38 -9.09 3.95
N LEU A 105 -7.78 -9.03 5.23
CA LEU A 105 -7.04 -9.65 6.33
C LEU A 105 -7.01 -11.17 6.19
N GLY A 106 -8.13 -11.79 5.81
CA GLY A 106 -8.21 -13.23 5.59
C GLY A 106 -7.29 -13.71 4.46
N VAL A 107 -7.29 -13.03 3.32
CA VAL A 107 -6.35 -13.31 2.22
C VAL A 107 -4.92 -13.08 2.68
N TRP A 108 -4.66 -12.01 3.43
CA TRP A 108 -3.32 -11.70 3.92
C TRP A 108 -2.77 -12.82 4.81
N LEU A 109 -3.52 -13.21 5.85
CA LEU A 109 -3.13 -14.25 6.78
C LEU A 109 -2.98 -15.61 6.08
N ARG A 110 -3.92 -15.96 5.20
CA ARG A 110 -3.94 -17.27 4.56
C ARG A 110 -2.89 -17.45 3.47
N VAL A 111 -2.72 -16.44 2.63
CA VAL A 111 -1.88 -16.52 1.42
C VAL A 111 -0.46 -16.04 1.68
N PHE A 112 -0.30 -14.97 2.47
CA PHE A 112 1.02 -14.41 2.78
C PHE A 112 1.55 -14.88 4.12
N GLY A 113 0.69 -15.02 5.14
CA GLY A 113 1.06 -15.49 6.48
C GLY A 113 1.18 -17.01 6.61
N GLY A 114 0.53 -17.77 5.73
CA GLY A 114 0.51 -19.24 5.82
C GLY A 114 -0.28 -19.79 7.02
N GLU A 115 -1.15 -18.97 7.60
CA GLU A 115 -1.93 -19.30 8.79
C GLU A 115 -2.94 -20.43 8.56
N SER A 116 -3.30 -21.11 9.66
CA SER A 116 -4.36 -22.13 9.63
C SER A 116 -5.71 -21.52 9.25
N TRP A 117 -6.62 -22.33 8.69
CA TRP A 117 -7.95 -21.83 8.30
C TRP A 117 -8.76 -21.33 9.51
N ARG A 118 -8.59 -21.98 10.67
CA ARG A 118 -9.25 -21.59 11.92
C ARG A 118 -8.72 -20.25 12.42
N SER A 119 -7.40 -20.07 12.53
CA SER A 119 -6.80 -18.80 12.95
C SER A 119 -7.15 -17.68 11.97
N THR A 120 -7.08 -17.95 10.66
CA THR A 120 -7.48 -17.01 9.61
C THR A 120 -8.92 -16.54 9.78
N LEU A 121 -9.90 -17.46 9.88
CA LEU A 121 -11.31 -17.07 9.99
C LEU A 121 -11.58 -16.28 11.27
N VAL A 122 -11.03 -16.73 12.40
CA VAL A 122 -11.22 -16.04 13.68
C VAL A 122 -10.66 -14.62 13.61
N LEU A 123 -9.43 -14.45 13.15
CA LEU A 123 -8.78 -13.12 13.10
C LEU A 123 -9.39 -12.23 12.02
N ALA A 124 -9.72 -12.78 10.86
CA ALA A 124 -10.32 -12.03 9.75
C ALA A 124 -11.70 -11.48 10.09
N ILE A 125 -12.46 -12.14 10.98
CA ILE A 125 -13.76 -11.65 11.43
C ILE A 125 -13.61 -10.78 12.67
N ALA A 126 -12.90 -11.27 13.69
CA ALA A 126 -12.79 -10.58 14.97
C ALA A 126 -11.99 -9.27 14.87
N GLY A 127 -10.91 -9.25 14.09
CA GLY A 127 -10.04 -8.07 13.94
C GLY A 127 -10.82 -6.85 13.42
N PRO A 128 -11.43 -6.92 12.23
CA PRO A 128 -12.26 -5.84 11.70
C PRO A 128 -13.46 -5.51 12.60
N ALA A 129 -14.12 -6.49 13.21
CA ALA A 129 -15.24 -6.22 14.12
C ALA A 129 -14.83 -5.41 15.34
N VAL A 130 -13.70 -5.75 15.97
CA VAL A 130 -13.13 -5.00 17.08
C VAL A 130 -12.73 -3.59 16.64
N LEU A 131 -12.07 -3.46 15.48
CA LEU A 131 -11.71 -2.14 14.94
C LEU A 131 -12.94 -1.28 14.66
N TYR A 132 -14.00 -1.86 14.09
CA TYR A 132 -15.24 -1.16 13.82
C TYR A 132 -15.84 -0.58 15.10
N VAL A 133 -15.96 -1.39 16.16
CA VAL A 133 -16.48 -0.94 17.46
C VAL A 133 -15.60 0.14 18.07
N ILE A 134 -14.27 0.00 18.04
CA ILE A 134 -13.35 1.00 18.58
C ILE A 134 -13.52 2.34 17.84
N PHE A 135 -13.46 2.33 16.51
CA PHE A 135 -13.51 3.57 15.74
C PHE A 135 -14.88 4.24 15.83
N ASN A 136 -15.95 3.46 15.68
CA ASN A 136 -17.31 3.97 15.67
C ASN A 136 -17.79 4.42 17.06
N ASN A 137 -17.54 3.62 18.11
CA ASN A 137 -18.12 3.86 19.43
C ASN A 137 -17.16 4.56 20.41
N LEU A 138 -15.85 4.27 20.35
CA LEU A 138 -14.89 4.81 21.32
C LEU A 138 -14.22 6.08 20.80
N LEU A 139 -13.84 6.10 19.52
CA LEU A 139 -13.14 7.24 18.91
C LEU A 139 -14.07 8.27 18.26
N GLY A 140 -15.34 7.91 18.04
CA GLY A 140 -16.32 8.80 17.40
C GLY A 140 -15.99 9.11 15.94
N VAL A 141 -15.23 8.24 15.27
CA VAL A 141 -14.86 8.36 13.86
C VAL A 141 -15.69 7.31 13.10
N PRO A 142 -16.90 7.67 12.61
CA PRO A 142 -17.77 6.71 11.95
C PRO A 142 -17.11 6.21 10.66
N LEU A 143 -17.03 4.89 10.55
CA LEU A 143 -16.57 4.22 9.33
C LEU A 143 -17.74 4.13 8.34
N PRO A 144 -17.47 3.99 7.02
CA PRO A 144 -18.53 3.88 6.03
C PRO A 144 -19.47 2.72 6.35
N ASP A 145 -20.78 3.00 6.33
CA ASP A 145 -21.78 2.00 6.70
C ASP A 145 -21.68 0.74 5.83
N ASP A 146 -21.63 -0.40 6.49
CA ASP A 146 -21.59 -1.67 5.81
C ASP A 146 -22.97 -2.06 5.24
N VAL A 147 -22.98 -2.53 3.99
CA VAL A 147 -24.16 -3.12 3.35
C VAL A 147 -24.72 -4.28 4.19
N LEU A 148 -23.85 -4.99 4.90
CA LEU A 148 -24.26 -6.06 5.82
C LEU A 148 -25.09 -5.52 6.97
N LEU A 149 -24.69 -4.42 7.60
CA LEU A 149 -25.44 -3.85 8.73
C LEU A 149 -26.79 -3.28 8.27
N ARG A 150 -26.82 -2.67 7.08
CA ARG A 150 -28.06 -2.18 6.45
C ARG A 150 -29.05 -3.30 6.12
N ALA A 151 -28.58 -4.52 5.87
CA ALA A 151 -29.44 -5.67 5.58
C ALA A 151 -30.16 -6.23 6.83
N PHE A 152 -29.71 -5.86 8.04
CA PHE A 152 -30.28 -6.34 9.32
C PHE A 152 -31.01 -5.25 10.12
N SER A 153 -31.17 -4.05 9.55
CA SER A 153 -31.88 -2.90 10.14
C SER A 153 -33.15 -2.56 9.37
#